data_AF-A0A924VND0-F1
#
_entry.id   AF-A0A924VND0-F1
#
_cell.length_a   1.000
_cell.length_b   1.000
_cell.length_c   1.000
_cell.angle_alpha   90.00
_cell.angle_beta   90.00
_cell.angle_gamma   90.00
#
_symmetry.space_group_name_H-M   'P 1'
#
loop_
_entity.id
_entity.type
_entity.pdbx_description
1 polymer ?
#
loop_
_entity_poly.entity_id
_entity_poly.type
_entity_poly.pdbx_seq_one_letter_code
_entity_poly.pdbx_strand_id
1 'polypeptide(L)' 'LDHIADDAIAELNIPTGIPLVYTLDETFAPIEPGRYLDPEAAAAGAAAVAAQGKK' A
#
# COMPACT_ATOMS: atom_id res chain seq x y z
N LEU A 1 -2.87 -8.90 -4.70
CA LEU A 1 -2.64 -8.14 -5.95
C LEU A 1 -1.17 -8.14 -6.30
N ASP A 2 -0.32 -7.70 -5.37
CA ASP A 2 1.14 -7.58 -5.62
C ASP A 2 1.94 -8.87 -5.37
N HIS A 3 1.28 -10.03 -5.23
CA HIS A 3 1.94 -11.31 -4.91
C HIS A 3 2.92 -11.25 -3.73
N ILE A 4 2.58 -10.44 -2.72
CA ILE A 4 3.38 -10.26 -1.51
C ILE A 4 3.36 -11.56 -0.71
N ALA A 5 4.53 -12.02 -0.29
CA ALA A 5 4.68 -13.19 0.56
C ALA A 5 4.06 -12.97 1.95
N ASP A 6 3.68 -14.06 2.62
CA ASP A 6 2.96 -14.02 3.91
C ASP A 6 3.74 -13.33 5.04
N ASP A 7 5.07 -13.34 5.00
CA ASP A 7 5.91 -12.62 5.94
C ASP A 7 5.94 -11.12 5.64
N ALA A 8 6.04 -10.76 4.36
CA ALA A 8 6.07 -9.38 3.90
C ALA A 8 4.70 -8.68 4.02
N ILE A 9 3.58 -9.40 3.94
CA ILE A 9 2.23 -8.79 4.03
C ILE A 9 1.96 -8.27 5.45
N ALA A 10 2.52 -8.92 6.48
CA ALA A 10 2.38 -8.49 7.86
C ALA A 10 3.14 -7.18 8.16
N GLU A 11 4.19 -6.88 7.39
CA GLU A 11 4.99 -5.67 7.53
C GLU A 11 4.46 -4.48 6.69
N LEU A 12 3.44 -4.72 5.86
CA LEU A 12 2.90 -3.73 4.94
C LEU A 12 2.03 -2.69 5.67
N ASN A 13 2.56 -1.47 5.81
CA ASN A 13 1.86 -0.35 6.44
C ASN A 13 1.18 0.56 5.39
N ILE A 14 -0.10 0.32 5.12
CA ILE A 14 -0.89 1.13 4.18
C ILE A 14 -1.43 2.38 4.91
N PRO A 15 -1.16 3.61 4.43
CA PRO A 15 -1.66 4.84 5.03
C PRO A 15 -3.20 4.93 4.95
N THR A 16 -3.84 5.41 6.02
CA THR A 16 -5.28 5.65 6.05
C THR A 16 -5.65 6.94 5.32
N GLY A 17 -6.66 6.89 4.45
CA GLY A 17 -7.21 8.08 3.78
C GLY A 17 -6.40 8.59 2.58
N ILE A 18 -5.34 7.88 2.16
CA ILE A 18 -4.54 8.23 0.97
C ILE A 18 -4.90 7.28 -0.19
N PRO A 19 -5.29 7.80 -1.38
CA PRO A 19 -5.64 6.96 -2.52
C PRO A 19 -4.46 6.13 -3.05
N LEU A 20 -4.66 4.82 -3.15
CA LEU A 20 -3.76 3.85 -3.80
C LEU A 20 -4.39 3.40 -5.11
N VAL A 21 -3.72 3.67 -6.24
CA VAL A 21 -4.22 3.41 -7.60
C VAL A 21 -3.57 2.15 -8.15
N TYR A 22 -4.39 1.28 -8.73
CA TYR A 22 -3.96 0.14 -9.52
C TYR A 22 -4.46 0.28 -10.95
N THR A 23 -3.60 -0.08 -11.90
CA THR A 23 -4.00 -0.28 -13.30
C THR A 23 -4.17 -1.77 -13.54
N LEU A 24 -5.36 -2.17 -14.00
CA LEU A 24 -5.72 -3.56 -14.23
C LEU A 24 -5.83 -3.84 -15.73
N ASP A 25 -5.53 -5.08 -16.13
CA ASP A 25 -5.81 -5.59 -17.47
C ASP A 25 -7.24 -6.14 -17.62
N GLU A 26 -7.55 -6.68 -18.79
CA GLU A 26 -8.86 -7.30 -19.10
C GLU A 26 -9.19 -8.53 -18.24
N THR A 27 -8.19 -9.12 -17.58
CA THR A 27 -8.37 -10.23 -16.63
C THR A 27 -8.57 -9.75 -15.20
N PHE A 28 -8.61 -8.42 -14.98
CA PHE A 28 -8.66 -7.76 -13.68
C PHE A 28 -7.40 -8.01 -12.82
N ALA A 29 -6.28 -8.36 -13.45
CA ALA A 29 -4.99 -8.46 -12.78
C ALA A 29 -4.23 -7.12 -12.88
N PRO A 30 -3.52 -6.70 -11.83
CA PRO A 30 -2.68 -5.51 -11.90
C PRO A 30 -1.51 -5.71 -12.87
N ILE A 31 -1.28 -4.73 -13.73
CA ILE A 31 -0.16 -4.74 -14.67
C ILE A 31 1.08 -4.01 -14.14
N GLU A 32 0.90 -3.22 -13.08
CA GLU A 32 1.95 -2.50 -12.37
C GLU A 32 1.66 -2.48 -10.86
N PRO A 33 2.69 -2.32 -10.01
CA PRO A 33 2.49 -2.13 -8.58
C PRO A 33 1.59 -0.94 -8.29
N GLY A 34 0.79 -1.04 -7.23
CA GLY A 34 -0.05 0.06 -6.79
C GLY A 34 0.77 1.33 -6.51
N ARG A 35 0.27 2.49 -6.95
CA ARG A 35 0.92 3.79 -6.72
C ARG A 35 0.02 4.74 -5.96
N TYR A 36 0.60 5.48 -5.01
CA TYR A 36 -0.12 6.54 -4.33
C TYR A 36 -0.23 7.78 -5.22
N LEU A 37 -1.37 8.47 -5.16
CA LEU A 37 -1.54 9.75 -5.87
C LEU A 37 -0.67 10.87 -5.26
N ASP A 38 -0.40 10.78 -3.96
CA ASP A 38 0.50 11.66 -3.21
C ASP A 38 1.51 10.79 -2.44
N PRO A 39 2.73 10.60 -2.97
CA PRO A 39 3.75 9.79 -2.33
C PRO A 39 4.24 10.32 -0.99
N GLU A 40 4.24 11.64 -0.79
CA GLU A 40 4.73 12.27 0.44
C GLU A 40 3.72 12.03 1.58
N ALA A 41 2.44 12.32 1.31
CA ALA A 41 1.37 12.05 2.27
C ALA A 41 1.24 10.55 2.58
N ALA A 42 1.47 9.68 1.58
CA ALA A 42 1.48 8.24 1.77
C ALA A 42 2.60 7.78 2.71
N ALA A 43 3.83 8.29 2.52
CA ALA A 43 4.97 7.94 3.38
C ALA A 43 4.74 8.40 4.84
N ALA A 44 4.23 9.62 5.03
CA ALA A 44 3.89 10.14 6.35
C ALA A 44 2.78 9.31 7.03
N GLY A 45 1.74 8.96 6.28
CA GLY A 45 0.65 8.11 6.79
C GLY A 45 1.09 6.69 7.12
N ALA A 46 1.96 6.08 6.30
CA ALA A 46 2.49 4.74 6.54
C ALA A 46 3.34 4.70 7.81
N ALA A 47 4.18 5.73 8.04
CA ALA A 47 4.94 5.88 9.27
C ALA A 47 4.02 6.04 10.51
N ALA A 48 2.93 6.78 10.37
CA ALA A 48 1.95 6.93 11.44
C ALA A 48 1.25 5.60 11.79
N VAL A 49 0.84 4.82 10.78
CA VAL A 49 0.24 3.48 10.97
C VAL A 49 1.25 2.52 11.61
N ALA A 50 2.50 2.50 11.16
CA ALA A 50 3.55 1.67 11.75
C ALA A 50 3.81 1.98 13.23
N ALA A 51 3.60 3.23 13.65
CA ALA A 51 3.72 3.65 15.04
C ALA A 51 2.50 3.26 15.91
N GLN A 52 1.31 3.05 15.31
CA GLN A 52 0.10 2.67 16.05
C GLN A 52 0.23 1.30 16.73
N GLY A 53 0.98 0.36 16.13
CA GLY A 53 1.23 -0.97 16.69
C GLY A 53 2.25 -1.01 17.84
N LYS A 54 2.85 0.13 18.22
CA LYS A 54 3.90 0.21 19.26
C LYS A 54 3.38 0.62 20.66
N LYS A 55 2.10 0.45 20.94
CA LYS A 55 1.50 0.69 22.27
C LYS A 55 1.44 -0.56 23.13
#